data_AF-A0A428TUV2-F1
#
_entry.id   AF-A0A428TUV2-F1
#
_cell.length_a   1.000
_cell.length_b   1.000
_cell.length_c   1.000
_cell.angle_alpha   90.00
_cell.angle_beta   90.00
_cell.angle_gamma   90.00
#
_symmetry.space_group_name_H-M   'P 1'
#
loop_
_entity.id
_entity.type
_entity.pdbx_description
1 polymer ?
#
loop_
_entity_poly.entity_id
_entity_poly.type
_entity_poly.pdbx_seq_one_letter_code
_entity_poly.pdbx_strand_id
1 'polypeptide(L)'
;MSQQILLTRLVRRRLVAALEARPSAFRPAQRRWMTRAPKPGDGPLMSRRADRELPDITEVSFRWRRTLPIFIAIVATCSVAIFNYQKMSSPVVSSTLYALRTSPEARALLGDEVYFKHQIPWIHGEMNQLHGRIDIWFSVRGTKGVGVMRFASNRPTSKGFFNTTEWSLTMEDGTRLDLLDIGDPFKGLLGGAAEELPALEEDAPTRGFRKQVEYK
;
A
#
# COMPACT_ATOMS: atom_id res chain seq x y z
N MET A 1 -7.95 57.63 27.55
CA MET A 1 -6.67 56.88 27.46
C MET A 1 -6.58 56.22 26.10
N SER A 2 -5.85 56.83 25.16
CA SER A 2 -5.67 56.32 23.80
C SER A 2 -4.26 55.70 23.72
N GLN A 3 -4.20 54.37 23.63
CA GLN A 3 -2.95 53.63 23.48
C GLN A 3 -2.64 53.51 21.98
N GLN A 4 -1.69 54.31 21.48
CA GLN A 4 -1.19 54.19 20.11
C GLN A 4 -0.19 53.04 20.04
N ILE A 5 -0.52 52.02 19.26
CA ILE A 5 0.38 50.90 18.96
C ILE A 5 1.50 51.41 18.04
N LEU A 6 2.68 51.66 18.61
CA LEU A 6 3.90 52.01 17.88
C LEU A 6 4.48 50.76 17.20
N LEU A 7 4.04 50.49 15.96
CA LEU A 7 4.70 49.53 15.08
C LEU A 7 5.93 50.18 14.42
N THR A 8 7.10 49.66 14.74
CA THR A 8 8.41 50.04 14.21
C THR A 8 8.41 50.03 12.68
N ARG A 9 9.01 51.06 12.06
CA ARG A 9 9.05 51.28 10.60
C ARG A 9 9.57 50.07 9.79
N LEU A 10 10.35 49.20 10.42
CA LEU A 10 10.88 47.96 9.83
C LEU A 10 9.80 46.87 9.64
N VAL A 11 8.83 46.76 10.55
CA VAL A 11 7.73 45.79 10.47
C VAL A 11 6.76 46.18 9.35
N ARG A 12 6.52 47.49 9.18
CA ARG A 12 5.70 48.02 8.07
C ARG A 12 6.30 47.71 6.69
N ARG A 13 7.63 47.81 6.53
CA ARG A 13 8.30 47.51 5.24
C ARG A 13 8.23 46.03 4.85
N ARG A 14 8.25 45.10 5.82
CA ARG A 14 8.13 43.66 5.52
C ARG A 14 6.70 43.23 5.19
N LEU A 15 5.69 43.87 5.77
CA LEU A 15 4.28 43.63 5.42
C LEU A 15 3.92 44.16 4.02
N VAL A 16 4.49 45.30 3.60
CA VAL A 16 4.27 45.82 2.23
C VAL A 16 4.96 44.93 1.19
N ALA A 17 6.15 44.39 1.48
CA ALA A 17 6.84 43.45 0.58
C ALA A 17 6.14 42.08 0.45
N ALA A 18 5.27 41.72 1.40
CA ALA A 18 4.44 40.51 1.32
C ALA A 18 3.09 40.75 0.60
N LEU A 19 2.67 42.00 0.47
CA LEU A 19 1.47 42.42 -0.27
C LEU A 19 1.76 42.76 -1.74
N GLU A 20 3.03 42.97 -2.11
CA GLU A 20 3.47 42.83 -3.50
C GLU A 20 3.52 41.34 -3.85
N ALA A 21 2.32 40.79 -4.03
CA ALA A 21 2.12 39.55 -4.76
C ALA A 21 2.81 39.73 -6.11
N ARG A 22 4.04 39.19 -6.23
CA ARG A 22 4.62 38.87 -7.53
C ARG A 22 3.52 38.09 -8.24
N PRO A 23 3.00 38.56 -9.39
CA PRO A 23 2.14 37.72 -10.18
C PRO A 23 2.99 36.47 -10.42
N SER A 24 2.55 35.36 -9.85
CA SER A 24 3.06 34.05 -10.23
C SER A 24 2.89 34.06 -11.74
N ALA A 25 3.98 34.23 -12.48
CA ALA A 25 3.95 34.06 -13.91
C ALA A 25 3.43 32.65 -14.08
N PHE A 26 2.15 32.53 -14.43
CA PHE A 26 1.57 31.30 -14.91
C PHE A 26 2.50 30.92 -16.04
N ARG A 27 3.42 29.99 -15.77
CA ARG A 27 4.27 29.42 -16.81
C ARG A 27 3.26 28.91 -17.82
N PRO A 28 3.27 29.42 -19.06
CA PRO A 28 2.23 29.08 -20.01
C PRO A 28 2.15 27.56 -20.05
N ALA A 29 0.97 27.07 -19.67
CA ALA A 29 0.64 25.66 -19.70
C ALA A 29 1.05 25.16 -21.08
N GLN A 30 2.01 24.24 -21.08
CA GLN A 30 2.20 23.21 -22.08
C GLN A 30 1.69 23.65 -23.46
N ARG A 31 2.54 24.35 -24.23
CA ARG A 31 2.32 24.53 -25.68
C ARG A 31 2.29 23.13 -26.29
N ARG A 32 1.10 22.53 -26.26
CA ARG A 32 0.73 21.36 -27.05
C ARG A 32 1.19 21.66 -28.47
N TRP A 33 1.78 20.64 -29.07
CA TRP A 33 2.13 20.54 -30.48
C TRP A 33 0.91 20.75 -31.37
N MET A 34 0.41 21.98 -31.40
CA MET A 34 -0.56 22.48 -32.36
C MET A 34 0.21 23.18 -33.48
N THR A 35 1.33 22.59 -33.91
CA THR A 35 1.83 22.86 -35.25
C THR A 35 0.76 22.32 -36.19
N ARG A 36 0.08 23.22 -36.90
CA ARG A 36 -0.91 22.85 -37.91
C ARG A 36 -0.27 21.80 -38.84
N ALA A 37 -1.08 20.83 -39.28
CA ALA A 37 -0.64 19.90 -40.32
C ALA A 37 -0.10 20.73 -41.50
N PRO A 38 1.12 20.48 -41.98
CA PRO A 38 1.70 21.28 -43.05
C PRO A 38 0.81 21.14 -44.30
N LYS A 39 0.47 22.26 -44.93
CA LYS A 39 -0.31 22.27 -46.17
C LYS A 39 0.63 22.10 -47.38
N PRO A 40 0.12 21.70 -48.57
CA PRO A 40 0.92 21.70 -49.79
C PRO A 40 1.53 23.10 -50.04
N GLY A 41 2.86 23.19 -50.07
CA GLY A 41 3.61 24.45 -50.20
C GLY A 41 3.99 25.15 -48.88
N ASP A 42 3.50 24.67 -47.72
CA ASP A 42 3.75 25.25 -46.40
C ASP A 42 5.01 24.63 -45.77
N GLY A 43 6.16 25.23 -46.10
CA GLY A 43 7.44 24.96 -45.44
C GLY A 43 8.10 23.59 -45.72
N PRO A 44 9.35 23.41 -45.23
CA PRO A 44 10.29 22.37 -45.68
C PRO A 44 9.99 20.96 -45.14
N LEU A 45 8.86 20.76 -44.45
CA LEU A 45 8.46 19.46 -43.92
C LEU A 45 7.88 18.55 -45.00
N MET A 46 7.30 19.13 -46.05
CA MET A 46 6.68 18.39 -47.16
C MET A 46 7.59 18.23 -48.38
N SER A 47 8.71 18.95 -48.44
CA SER A 47 9.72 18.79 -49.49
C SER A 47 10.80 17.83 -49.02
N ARG A 48 10.97 16.67 -49.69
CA ARG A 48 12.13 15.79 -49.52
C ARG A 48 13.37 16.44 -50.16
N ARG A 49 13.96 17.42 -49.47
CA ARG A 49 15.24 18.03 -49.87
C ARG A 49 16.38 17.28 -49.20
N ALA A 50 17.40 16.90 -49.97
CA ALA A 50 18.58 16.21 -49.47
C ALA A 50 19.50 17.14 -48.65
N ASP A 51 19.41 18.46 -48.88
CA ASP A 51 20.31 19.48 -48.29
C ASP A 51 19.79 20.04 -46.94
N ARG A 52 19.06 19.24 -46.16
CA ARG A 52 18.55 19.66 -44.85
C ARG A 52 19.49 19.15 -43.76
N GLU A 53 20.14 20.09 -43.08
CA GLU A 53 20.92 19.79 -41.88
C GLU A 53 20.03 19.09 -40.85
N LEU A 54 20.54 18.00 -40.27
CA LEU A 54 19.85 17.30 -39.19
C LEU A 54 19.77 18.24 -37.98
N PRO A 55 18.67 18.21 -37.20
CA PRO A 55 18.61 18.93 -35.94
C PRO A 55 19.83 18.59 -35.09
N ASP A 56 20.48 19.60 -34.54
CA ASP A 56 21.66 19.40 -33.72
C ASP A 56 21.29 18.59 -32.47
N ILE A 57 22.11 17.59 -32.15
CA ILE A 57 21.93 16.70 -31.00
C ILE A 57 21.95 17.52 -29.69
N THR A 58 22.59 18.69 -29.69
CA THR A 58 22.59 19.63 -28.57
C THR A 58 21.21 20.19 -28.24
N GLU A 59 20.28 20.23 -29.22
CA GLU A 59 18.89 20.67 -29.01
C GLU A 59 18.06 19.62 -28.24
N VAL A 60 18.47 18.35 -28.30
CA VAL A 60 17.85 17.22 -27.59
C VAL A 60 18.37 17.16 -26.15
N SER A 61 17.98 18.16 -25.35
CA SER A 61 18.31 18.16 -23.91
C SER A 61 17.34 17.29 -23.10
N PHE A 62 17.81 16.75 -21.97
CA PHE A 62 16.99 15.97 -21.03
C PHE A 62 16.00 16.86 -20.25
N ARG A 63 15.01 17.41 -20.95
CA ARG A 63 14.05 18.40 -20.45
C ARG A 63 13.20 17.85 -19.30
N TRP A 64 12.99 16.53 -19.25
CA TRP A 64 12.21 15.86 -18.21
C TRP A 64 12.99 15.60 -16.92
N ARG A 65 14.30 15.92 -16.83
CA ARG A 65 15.11 15.69 -15.61
C ARG A 65 14.54 16.35 -14.36
N ARG A 66 13.85 17.49 -14.51
CA ARG A 66 13.25 18.22 -13.38
C ARG A 66 11.94 17.61 -12.89
N THR A 67 11.20 16.97 -13.77
CA THR A 67 9.88 16.37 -13.50
C THR A 67 9.93 14.87 -13.27
N LEU A 68 10.99 14.20 -13.74
CA LEU A 68 11.27 12.79 -13.48
C LEU A 68 11.33 12.44 -11.99
N PRO A 69 12.01 13.19 -11.09
CA PRO A 69 11.99 12.87 -9.66
C PRO A 69 10.59 13.01 -9.06
N ILE A 70 9.80 13.98 -9.53
CA ILE A 70 8.41 14.16 -9.09
C ILE A 70 7.56 12.97 -9.54
N PHE A 71 7.71 12.54 -10.79
CA PHE A 71 7.03 11.36 -11.32
C PHE A 71 7.38 10.10 -10.52
N ILE A 72 8.68 9.85 -10.27
CA ILE A 72 9.14 8.72 -9.46
C ILE A 72 8.57 8.81 -8.05
N ALA A 73 8.55 9.99 -7.42
CA ALA A 73 8.00 10.18 -6.09
C ALA A 73 6.49 9.85 -6.05
N ILE A 74 5.72 10.29 -7.05
CA ILE A 74 4.30 9.97 -7.16
C ILE A 74 4.11 8.46 -7.34
N VAL A 75 4.83 7.85 -8.29
CA VAL A 75 4.75 6.40 -8.54
C VAL A 75 5.11 5.62 -7.29
N ALA A 76 6.21 5.95 -6.61
CA ALA A 76 6.62 5.29 -5.38
C ALA A 76 5.56 5.41 -4.27
N THR A 77 4.98 6.60 -4.09
CA THR A 77 3.92 6.84 -3.11
C THR A 77 2.68 6.00 -3.42
N CYS A 78 2.26 5.97 -4.69
CA CYS A 78 1.15 5.14 -5.15
C CYS A 78 1.42 3.64 -5.00
N SER A 79 2.62 3.17 -5.34
CA SER A 79 3.02 1.77 -5.18
C SER A 79 2.92 1.34 -3.72
N VAL A 80 3.46 2.15 -2.81
CA VAL A 80 3.41 1.89 -1.37
C VAL A 80 1.95 1.81 -0.87
N ALA A 81 1.09 2.73 -1.33
CA ALA A 81 -0.33 2.71 -0.98
C ALA A 81 -1.05 1.44 -1.48
N ILE A 82 -0.78 1.02 -2.73
CA ILE A 82 -1.37 -0.19 -3.33
C ILE A 82 -0.93 -1.44 -2.57
N PHE A 83 0.36 -1.58 -2.24
CA PHE A 83 0.82 -2.74 -1.46
C PHE A 83 0.22 -2.79 -0.05
N ASN A 84 0.05 -1.63 0.61
CA ASN A 84 -0.63 -1.60 1.89
C ASN A 84 -2.12 -1.99 1.76
N TYR A 85 -2.79 -1.54 0.71
CA TYR A 85 -4.18 -1.92 0.43
C TYR A 85 -4.34 -3.42 0.18
N GLN A 86 -3.41 -4.04 -0.55
CA GLN A 86 -3.38 -5.49 -0.74
C GLN A 86 -3.21 -6.25 0.58
N LYS A 87 -2.31 -5.78 1.46
CA LYS A 87 -2.13 -6.38 2.79
C LYS A 87 -3.38 -6.26 3.66
N MET A 88 -4.00 -5.09 3.68
CA MET A 88 -5.24 -4.82 4.45
C MET A 88 -6.40 -5.68 3.96
N SER A 89 -6.56 -5.81 2.64
CA SER A 89 -7.63 -6.60 2.02
C SER A 89 -7.36 -8.12 2.04
N SER A 90 -6.32 -8.57 2.74
CA SER A 90 -5.98 -9.99 2.80
C SER A 90 -6.94 -10.77 3.72
N PRO A 91 -7.22 -12.06 3.41
CA PRO A 91 -8.05 -12.91 4.27
C PRO A 91 -7.46 -13.05 5.69
N VAL A 92 -6.14 -13.11 5.81
CA VAL A 92 -5.45 -13.24 7.09
C VAL A 92 -5.75 -12.06 8.02
N VAL A 93 -5.71 -10.83 7.51
CA VAL A 93 -6.02 -9.62 8.31
C VAL A 93 -7.50 -9.62 8.72
N SER A 94 -8.40 -9.99 7.81
CA SER A 94 -9.84 -10.02 8.11
C SER A 94 -10.18 -11.06 9.16
N SER A 95 -9.56 -12.24 9.07
CA SER A 95 -9.76 -13.33 10.04
C SER A 95 -9.13 -13.04 11.39
N THR A 96 -7.94 -12.44 11.42
CA THR A 96 -7.30 -12.06 12.69
C THR A 96 -8.08 -10.96 13.41
N LEU A 97 -8.64 -10.01 12.66
CA LEU A 97 -9.54 -9.00 13.22
C LEU A 97 -10.87 -9.61 13.71
N TYR A 98 -11.41 -10.60 13.01
CA TYR A 98 -12.61 -11.33 13.45
C TYR A 98 -12.35 -12.11 14.74
N ALA A 99 -11.23 -12.84 14.81
CA ALA A 99 -10.83 -13.59 16.00
C ALA A 99 -10.69 -12.67 17.24
N LEU A 100 -10.15 -11.47 17.06
CA LEU A 100 -10.11 -10.45 18.13
C LEU A 100 -11.51 -10.04 18.61
N ARG A 101 -12.48 -9.91 17.69
CA ARG A 101 -13.85 -9.52 18.04
C ARG A 101 -14.61 -10.61 18.78
N THR A 102 -14.28 -11.87 18.53
CA THR A 102 -14.95 -13.00 19.17
C THR A 102 -14.26 -13.43 20.47
N SER A 103 -12.99 -13.09 20.66
CA SER A 103 -12.24 -13.46 21.86
C SER A 103 -12.72 -12.71 23.10
N PRO A 104 -13.12 -13.42 24.18
CA PRO A 104 -13.59 -12.78 25.41
C PRO A 104 -12.48 -12.00 26.11
N GLU A 105 -11.24 -12.49 26.08
CA GLU A 105 -10.10 -11.81 26.74
C GLU A 105 -9.68 -10.54 26.00
N ALA A 106 -9.66 -10.58 24.67
CA ALA A 106 -9.41 -9.39 23.87
C ALA A 106 -10.49 -8.32 24.11
N ARG A 107 -11.76 -8.72 24.23
CA ARG A 107 -12.88 -7.82 24.56
C ARG A 107 -12.82 -7.28 25.98
N ALA A 108 -12.30 -8.06 26.94
CA ALA A 108 -12.12 -7.58 28.31
C ALA A 108 -11.24 -6.31 28.32
N LEU A 109 -10.16 -6.31 27.52
CA LEU A 109 -9.21 -5.20 27.39
C LEU A 109 -9.65 -4.11 26.40
N LEU A 110 -9.93 -4.44 25.13
CA LEU A 110 -10.27 -3.47 24.09
C LEU A 110 -11.72 -2.94 24.18
N GLY A 111 -12.60 -3.70 24.81
CA GLY A 111 -14.03 -3.46 24.80
C GLY A 111 -14.74 -4.11 23.60
N ASP A 112 -15.88 -3.55 23.27
CA ASP A 112 -16.72 -4.00 22.16
C ASP A 112 -16.30 -3.31 20.85
N GLU A 113 -16.89 -3.76 19.73
CA GLU A 113 -16.73 -3.10 18.42
C GLU A 113 -15.26 -2.88 17.99
N VAL A 114 -14.48 -3.96 17.93
CA VAL A 114 -13.07 -3.86 17.54
C VAL A 114 -12.94 -3.55 16.04
N TYR A 115 -12.36 -2.41 15.72
CA TYR A 115 -12.06 -1.95 14.35
C TYR A 115 -10.59 -1.58 14.20
N PHE A 116 -10.18 -1.25 12.97
CA PHE A 116 -8.90 -0.59 12.75
C PHE A 116 -8.89 0.80 13.41
N LYS A 117 -7.73 1.20 13.94
CA LYS A 117 -7.55 2.53 14.55
C LYS A 117 -7.76 3.67 13.54
N HIS A 118 -7.39 3.45 12.28
CA HIS A 118 -7.42 4.45 11.22
C HIS A 118 -8.25 3.96 10.03
N GLN A 119 -8.80 4.89 9.23
CA GLN A 119 -9.54 4.55 8.01
C GLN A 119 -8.66 3.87 6.96
N ILE A 120 -7.40 4.30 6.87
CA ILE A 120 -6.36 3.65 6.08
C ILE A 120 -5.37 3.04 7.09
N PRO A 121 -5.63 1.84 7.61
CA PRO A 121 -4.70 1.18 8.52
C PRO A 121 -3.42 0.82 7.79
N TRP A 122 -2.30 1.07 8.44
CA TRP A 122 -1.01 0.62 7.94
C TRP A 122 -0.73 -0.78 8.50
N ILE A 123 -0.61 -1.77 7.61
CA ILE A 123 -0.26 -3.13 7.98
C ILE A 123 1.24 -3.28 7.84
N HIS A 124 1.93 -3.31 8.97
CA HIS A 124 3.38 -3.50 8.98
C HIS A 124 3.73 -4.98 8.87
N GLY A 125 4.98 -5.26 8.52
CA GLY A 125 5.53 -6.61 8.46
C GLY A 125 5.46 -7.31 7.09
N GLU A 126 5.83 -8.59 7.09
CA GLU A 126 5.88 -9.46 5.92
C GLU A 126 4.56 -10.23 5.78
N MET A 127 3.93 -10.11 4.62
CA MET A 127 2.79 -10.92 4.22
C MET A 127 3.18 -11.73 2.98
N ASN A 128 3.75 -12.91 3.19
CA ASN A 128 4.20 -13.79 2.12
C ASN A 128 3.53 -15.15 2.23
N GLN A 129 2.26 -15.18 1.80
CA GLN A 129 1.43 -16.38 1.84
C GLN A 129 2.01 -17.50 0.96
N LEU A 130 2.64 -17.16 -0.17
CA LEU A 130 3.25 -18.14 -1.08
C LEU A 130 4.41 -18.90 -0.43
N HIS A 131 5.31 -18.19 0.25
CA HIS A 131 6.42 -18.82 0.97
C HIS A 131 6.03 -19.26 2.39
N GLY A 132 4.75 -19.08 2.76
CA GLY A 132 4.25 -19.51 4.05
C GLY A 132 4.78 -18.70 5.23
N ARG A 133 5.22 -17.45 5.03
CA ARG A 133 5.71 -16.59 6.12
C ARG A 133 4.81 -15.38 6.27
N ILE A 134 4.24 -15.25 7.46
CA ILE A 134 3.38 -14.13 7.81
C ILE A 134 3.89 -13.62 9.15
N ASP A 135 4.28 -12.36 9.21
CA ASP A 135 4.51 -11.62 10.45
C ASP A 135 3.97 -10.22 10.21
N ILE A 136 2.78 -9.96 10.76
CA ILE A 136 2.08 -8.69 10.57
C ILE A 136 1.69 -8.08 11.91
N TRP A 137 1.68 -6.75 11.95
CA TRP A 137 1.12 -6.03 13.07
C TRP A 137 0.40 -4.76 12.61
N PHE A 138 -0.68 -4.43 13.31
CA PHE A 138 -1.50 -3.26 13.01
C PHE A 138 -2.27 -2.78 14.23
N SER A 139 -2.60 -1.49 14.22
CA SER A 139 -3.33 -0.86 15.32
C SER A 139 -4.84 -1.09 15.23
N VAL A 140 -5.42 -1.53 16.34
CA VAL A 140 -6.84 -1.76 16.53
C VAL A 140 -7.40 -0.83 17.60
N ARG A 141 -8.68 -0.48 17.49
CA ARG A 141 -9.43 0.33 18.45
C ARG A 141 -10.71 -0.42 18.80
N GLY A 142 -11.01 -0.53 20.08
CA GLY A 142 -12.35 -0.90 20.57
C GLY A 142 -12.96 0.23 21.38
N THR A 143 -14.07 -0.04 22.08
CA THR A 143 -14.77 0.97 22.89
C THR A 143 -13.99 1.44 24.11
N LYS A 144 -13.16 0.57 24.73
CA LYS A 144 -12.40 0.90 25.95
C LYS A 144 -11.01 1.46 25.66
N GLY A 145 -10.42 1.12 24.52
CA GLY A 145 -9.05 1.53 24.25
C GLY A 145 -8.51 1.17 22.87
N VAL A 146 -7.22 1.42 22.71
CA VAL A 146 -6.45 1.19 21.50
C VAL A 146 -5.30 0.24 21.82
N GLY A 147 -4.99 -0.65 20.88
CA GLY A 147 -3.87 -1.56 20.98
C GLY A 147 -3.24 -1.86 19.63
N VAL A 148 -2.12 -2.57 19.66
CA VAL A 148 -1.46 -3.14 18.49
C VAL A 148 -1.59 -4.65 18.58
N MET A 149 -2.23 -5.24 17.57
CA MET A 149 -2.25 -6.69 17.43
C MET A 149 -1.10 -7.12 16.53
N ARG A 150 -0.42 -8.19 16.94
CA ARG A 150 0.63 -8.86 16.19
C ARG A 150 0.20 -10.30 15.93
N PHE A 151 0.39 -10.73 14.70
CA PHE A 151 0.10 -12.08 14.25
C PHE A 151 1.27 -12.59 13.43
N ALA A 152 1.85 -13.71 13.88
CA ALA A 152 2.91 -14.40 13.16
C ALA A 152 2.53 -15.87 12.95
N SER A 153 2.75 -16.34 11.73
CA SER A 153 2.52 -17.72 11.33
C SER A 153 3.57 -18.14 10.31
N ASN A 154 4.03 -19.39 10.44
CA ASN A 154 4.95 -20.00 9.50
C ASN A 154 4.38 -21.31 8.95
N ARG A 155 4.72 -21.63 7.71
CA ARG A 155 4.46 -22.92 7.07
C ARG A 155 5.81 -23.46 6.58
N PRO A 156 6.38 -24.47 7.26
CA PRO A 156 7.73 -24.96 6.96
C PRO A 156 7.83 -25.66 5.60
N THR A 157 6.76 -26.32 5.15
CA THR A 157 6.72 -27.07 3.88
C THR A 157 5.65 -26.49 2.95
N SER A 158 5.87 -26.45 1.65
CA SER A 158 4.89 -25.90 0.68
C SER A 158 3.49 -26.55 0.77
N LYS A 159 3.44 -27.86 1.09
CA LYS A 159 2.20 -28.63 1.32
C LYS A 159 1.80 -28.76 2.80
N GLY A 160 2.59 -28.22 3.72
CA GLY A 160 2.32 -28.31 5.16
C GLY A 160 1.21 -27.38 5.61
N PHE A 161 0.77 -27.55 6.84
CA PHE A 161 -0.17 -26.63 7.49
C PHE A 161 0.55 -25.40 8.03
N PHE A 162 -0.18 -24.30 8.14
CA PHE A 162 0.31 -23.11 8.82
C PHE A 162 0.28 -23.33 10.33
N ASN A 163 1.40 -23.02 10.98
CA ASN A 163 1.53 -23.01 12.42
C ASN A 163 1.52 -21.55 12.87
N THR A 164 0.55 -21.19 13.70
CA THR A 164 0.54 -19.88 14.36
C THR A 164 1.61 -19.87 15.43
N THR A 165 2.58 -18.95 15.32
CA THR A 165 3.67 -18.81 16.29
C THR A 165 3.40 -17.70 17.30
N GLU A 166 2.67 -16.68 16.91
CA GLU A 166 2.35 -15.57 17.80
C GLU A 166 0.97 -15.01 17.43
N TRP A 167 0.13 -14.84 18.45
CA TRP A 167 -1.07 -14.04 18.33
C TRP A 167 -1.24 -13.24 19.61
N SER A 168 -0.79 -11.99 19.59
CA SER A 168 -0.71 -11.15 20.78
C SER A 168 -1.35 -9.79 20.57
N LEU A 169 -1.88 -9.22 21.65
CA LEU A 169 -2.46 -7.90 21.72
C LEU A 169 -1.71 -7.07 22.75
N THR A 170 -1.10 -5.97 22.32
CA THR A 170 -0.41 -5.02 23.21
C THR A 170 -1.24 -3.75 23.30
N MET A 171 -1.72 -3.42 24.50
CA MET A 171 -2.46 -2.18 24.76
C MET A 171 -1.52 -0.98 24.81
N GLU A 172 -2.06 0.23 24.67
CA GLU A 172 -1.29 1.48 24.80
C GLU A 172 -0.66 1.63 26.19
N ASP A 173 -1.27 1.05 27.22
CA ASP A 173 -0.77 1.03 28.61
C ASP A 173 0.44 0.09 28.82
N GLY A 174 0.87 -0.63 27.78
CA GLY A 174 1.98 -1.58 27.84
C GLY A 174 1.60 -3.00 28.27
N THR A 175 0.33 -3.22 28.66
CA THR A 175 -0.19 -4.57 28.94
C THR A 175 -0.21 -5.40 27.66
N ARG A 176 0.57 -6.48 27.64
CA ARG A 176 0.59 -7.47 26.56
C ARG A 176 -0.20 -8.69 26.97
N LEU A 177 -1.16 -9.07 26.12
CA LEU A 177 -1.96 -10.28 26.24
C LEU A 177 -1.55 -11.24 25.13
N ASP A 178 -1.13 -12.44 25.48
CA ASP A 178 -0.97 -13.52 24.52
C ASP A 178 -2.30 -14.26 24.35
N LEU A 179 -2.88 -14.19 23.16
CA LEU A 179 -4.18 -14.78 22.86
C LEU A 179 -4.02 -16.23 22.35
N LEU A 180 -2.80 -16.63 21.99
CA LEU A 180 -2.53 -17.95 21.43
C LEU A 180 -2.63 -19.07 22.49
N ASP A 181 -2.27 -18.76 23.74
CA ASP A 181 -2.27 -19.71 24.87
C ASP A 181 -3.68 -20.25 25.21
N ILE A 182 -4.72 -19.48 24.88
CA ILE A 182 -6.13 -19.82 25.17
C ILE A 182 -6.68 -20.78 24.12
N GLY A 183 -6.16 -20.71 22.90
CA GLY A 183 -6.59 -21.55 21.78
C GLY A 183 -6.38 -20.84 20.45
N ASP A 184 -5.81 -21.54 19.48
CA ASP A 184 -5.55 -21.01 18.14
C ASP A 184 -6.83 -21.03 17.27
N PRO A 185 -7.44 -19.87 16.98
CA PRO A 185 -8.64 -19.79 16.15
C PRO A 185 -8.33 -20.01 14.66
N PHE A 186 -7.05 -20.06 14.27
CA PHE A 186 -6.62 -20.18 12.89
C PHE A 186 -6.29 -21.60 12.46
N LYS A 187 -6.28 -22.58 13.40
CA LYS A 187 -6.11 -24.00 13.07
C LYS A 187 -7.05 -24.42 11.94
N GLY A 188 -8.37 -24.25 12.09
CA GLY A 188 -9.33 -24.64 11.06
C GLY A 188 -9.32 -23.79 9.77
N LEU A 189 -8.94 -22.51 9.88
CA LEU A 189 -9.00 -21.56 8.76
C LEU A 189 -7.76 -21.65 7.84
N LEU A 190 -6.59 -21.93 8.41
CA LEU A 190 -5.33 -22.04 7.67
C LEU A 190 -4.99 -23.50 7.30
N GLY A 191 -5.98 -24.40 7.36
CA GLY A 191 -5.92 -25.77 6.82
C GLY A 191 -5.86 -26.89 7.85
N GLY A 192 -5.73 -26.60 9.14
CA GLY A 192 -5.74 -27.58 10.22
C GLY A 192 -7.15 -27.94 10.70
N ALA A 193 -7.86 -28.80 9.97
CA ALA A 193 -8.84 -29.66 10.62
C ALA A 193 -8.05 -30.71 11.44
N ALA A 194 -7.78 -30.38 12.70
CA ALA A 194 -7.27 -31.32 13.68
C ALA A 194 -8.42 -32.21 14.18
N GLU A 195 -8.93 -33.06 13.30
CA GLU A 195 -9.67 -34.26 13.67
C GLU A 195 -9.20 -35.36 12.72
N GLU A 196 -8.63 -36.41 13.30
CA GLU A 196 -7.96 -37.57 12.68
C GLU A 196 -8.37 -37.82 11.22
N LEU A 197 -7.62 -37.26 10.27
CA LEU A 197 -7.60 -37.79 8.92
C LEU A 197 -6.56 -38.92 8.90
N PRO A 198 -6.93 -40.16 8.52
CA PRO A 198 -5.97 -41.24 8.40
C PRO A 198 -4.87 -40.82 7.44
N ALA A 199 -3.63 -41.24 7.72
CA ALA A 199 -2.47 -41.00 6.89
C ALA A 199 -2.85 -41.20 5.41
N LEU A 200 -2.86 -40.13 4.63
CA LEU A 200 -3.14 -40.21 3.20
C LEU A 200 -2.05 -41.10 2.59
N GLU A 201 -2.43 -42.30 2.18
CA GLU A 201 -1.58 -43.19 1.39
C GLU A 201 -1.04 -42.40 0.19
N GLU A 202 0.28 -42.25 0.11
CA GLU A 202 0.95 -41.40 -0.88
C GLU A 202 0.89 -41.93 -2.34
N ASP A 203 0.21 -43.05 -2.59
CA ASP A 203 0.30 -43.79 -3.87
C ASP A 203 -1.01 -43.86 -4.67
N ALA A 204 -1.79 -42.79 -4.72
CA ALA A 204 -2.84 -42.68 -5.73
C ALA A 204 -2.26 -42.13 -7.06
N PRO A 205 -2.12 -42.93 -8.13
CA PRO A 205 -1.66 -42.43 -9.41
C PRO A 205 -2.64 -41.36 -9.90
N THR A 206 -2.10 -40.16 -10.14
CA THR A 206 -2.86 -39.01 -10.64
C THR A 206 -3.65 -39.41 -11.88
N ARG A 207 -4.97 -39.60 -11.74
CA ARG A 207 -5.86 -39.89 -12.87
C ARG A 207 -5.97 -38.64 -13.73
N GLY A 208 -5.12 -38.58 -14.76
CA GLY A 208 -5.13 -37.53 -15.77
C GLY A 208 -6.49 -37.39 -16.46
N PHE A 209 -6.98 -36.16 -16.54
CA PHE A 209 -8.28 -35.74 -17.10
C PHE A 209 -8.32 -35.81 -18.65
N ARG A 210 -7.80 -36.87 -19.27
CA ARG A 210 -7.99 -37.12 -20.71
C ARG A 210 -8.22 -38.61 -20.94
N LYS A 211 -9.49 -39.02 -20.96
CA LYS A 211 -9.88 -40.22 -21.70
C LYS A 211 -9.82 -39.85 -23.18
N GLN A 212 -8.85 -40.40 -23.91
CA GLN A 212 -8.94 -40.46 -25.36
C GLN A 212 -10.11 -41.40 -25.71
N VAL A 213 -11.05 -40.90 -26.50
CA VAL A 213 -12.15 -41.69 -27.04
C VAL A 213 -11.55 -42.57 -28.12
N GLU A 214 -11.50 -43.86 -27.87
CA GLU A 214 -11.11 -44.88 -28.85
C GLU A 214 -12.32 -45.13 -29.77
N TYR A 215 -12.19 -44.82 -31.06
CA TYR A 215 -13.20 -45.13 -32.06
C TYR A 215 -12.91 -46.55 -32.59
N LYS A 216 -13.91 -47.43 -32.52
CA LYS A 216 -13.90 -48.77 -33.12
C LYS A 216 -13.97 -48.71 -34.64
#